data_AF-A0AAP9MGB6-F1
#
_entry.id   AF-A0AAP9MGB6-F1
#
_cell.length_a   1.000
_cell.length_b   1.000
_cell.length_c   1.000
_cell.angle_alpha   90.00
_cell.angle_beta   90.00
_cell.angle_gamma   90.00
#
_symmetry.space_group_name_H-M   'P 1'
#
loop_
_entity.id
_entity.type
_entity.pdbx_description
1 polymer ?
#
loop_
_entity_poly.entity_id
_entity_poly.type
_entity_poly.pdbx_seq_one_letter_code
_entity_poly.pdbx_strand_id
1 'polypeptide(L)'
;MKRRKKHVWLIVYPFEYPALQAYLNDMAEKGWKLVSLKGDRSCWLTFEADASQKEYYLVDYTKDYSMIIPDSETADAHKYRTFVEEFGYTFVGSNGPLMVYRCDDPNLTLREGTQEDRRIMNVSMHKTAVWLFISWALYVLLLLQSYHGLLWSMYADGSQFQNFLLMAALNITWLIHLLPYFIWLVRRRNMTSSKMLLRQSRIVYGSVVLLICMLIGSLFTVNVLYVIAFTVIFLVFGWLIYRFLKTRYPMGFKVIGSIALLWVTFAIGVNITLTSTYDSLSFQKPMEQTRLSDFVLQHVNTAGLTLDSYSESSILSEHMSFSAYSEKEDAADKNLYIDWYRIRDGFFRDWTKRRYQSEDGMEQMCRGYGEPIKTQGVTMYKGEYEVLFIRDDTYVCINDDFLLDDDGWKLIHELLNL
;
A
#
# COMPACT_ATOMS: atom_id res chain seq x y z
N MET A 1 -40.96 6.92 21.13
CA MET A 1 -39.51 6.72 21.36
C MET A 1 -38.87 6.17 20.09
N LYS A 2 -37.81 6.79 19.54
CA LYS A 2 -37.06 6.18 18.42
C LYS A 2 -36.45 4.87 18.93
N ARG A 3 -36.78 3.74 18.30
CA ARG A 3 -36.14 2.44 18.60
C ARG A 3 -34.63 2.60 18.43
N ARG A 4 -33.86 2.11 19.40
CA ARG A 4 -32.40 2.18 19.37
C ARG A 4 -31.90 1.37 18.17
N LYS A 5 -31.16 2.01 17.27
CA LYS A 5 -30.53 1.35 16.10
C LYS A 5 -29.07 1.05 16.38
N LYS A 6 -28.58 -0.06 15.84
CA LYS A 6 -27.17 -0.44 15.86
C LYS A 6 -26.75 -0.87 14.46
N HIS A 7 -25.68 -0.27 13.96
CA HIS A 7 -25.09 -0.62 12.67
C HIS A 7 -23.81 -1.40 12.91
N VAL A 8 -23.65 -2.49 12.15
CA VAL A 8 -22.46 -3.33 12.20
C VAL A 8 -22.04 -3.61 10.79
N TRP A 9 -20.77 -3.35 10.50
CA TRP A 9 -20.15 -3.70 9.24
C TRP A 9 -19.30 -4.96 9.47
N LEU A 10 -19.52 -5.99 8.64
CA LEU A 10 -18.71 -7.22 8.61
C LEU A 10 -18.27 -7.51 7.17
N ILE A 11 -17.13 -8.16 7.01
CA ILE A 11 -16.73 -8.76 5.73
C ILE A 11 -16.85 -10.26 5.91
N VAL A 12 -17.72 -10.87 5.11
CA VAL A 12 -18.13 -12.27 5.26
C VAL A 12 -18.06 -12.95 3.91
N TYR A 13 -17.25 -14.00 3.82
CA TYR A 13 -17.23 -14.89 2.66
C TYR A 13 -18.27 -16.00 2.80
N PRO A 14 -18.68 -16.65 1.68
CA PRO A 14 -19.64 -17.76 1.73
C PRO A 14 -19.30 -18.83 2.76
N PHE A 15 -18.03 -19.27 2.85
CA PHE A 15 -17.59 -20.29 3.80
C PHE A 15 -17.64 -19.87 5.29
N GLU A 16 -17.94 -18.61 5.57
CA GLU A 16 -18.07 -18.04 6.91
C GLU A 16 -19.53 -17.88 7.33
N TYR A 17 -20.49 -18.37 6.52
CA TYR A 17 -21.92 -18.33 6.83
C TYR A 17 -22.27 -18.86 8.23
N PRO A 18 -21.64 -19.94 8.77
CA PRO A 18 -21.99 -20.42 10.11
C PRO A 18 -21.55 -19.44 11.20
N ALA A 19 -20.42 -18.74 11.01
CA ALA A 19 -19.98 -17.69 11.93
C ALA A 19 -20.88 -16.46 11.87
N LEU A 20 -21.42 -16.12 10.69
CA LEU A 20 -22.43 -15.07 10.57
C LEU A 20 -23.74 -15.47 11.27
N GLN A 21 -24.19 -16.71 11.09
CA GLN A 21 -25.36 -17.26 11.80
C GLN A 21 -25.17 -17.18 13.33
N ALA A 22 -24.05 -17.67 13.83
CA ALA A 22 -23.71 -17.60 15.25
C ALA A 22 -23.66 -16.14 15.76
N TYR A 23 -23.19 -15.20 14.95
CA TYR A 23 -23.17 -13.78 15.30
C TYR A 23 -24.57 -13.17 15.36
N LEU A 24 -25.45 -13.49 14.40
CA LEU A 24 -26.83 -13.01 14.37
C LEU A 24 -27.64 -13.56 15.56
N ASN A 25 -27.45 -14.83 15.91
CA ASN A 25 -28.10 -15.46 17.06
C ASN A 25 -27.62 -14.86 18.39
N ASP A 26 -26.30 -14.66 18.57
CA ASP A 26 -25.74 -13.95 19.74
C ASP A 26 -26.28 -12.50 19.86
N MET A 27 -26.60 -11.86 18.73
CA MET A 27 -27.24 -10.54 18.71
C MET A 27 -28.72 -10.60 19.07
N ALA A 28 -29.47 -11.59 18.58
CA ALA A 28 -30.87 -11.84 18.96
C ALA A 28 -31.01 -12.10 20.46
N GLU A 29 -30.16 -12.95 21.04
CA GLU A 29 -30.11 -13.23 22.48
C GLU A 29 -29.90 -11.96 23.32
N LYS A 30 -29.18 -10.98 22.77
CA LYS A 30 -28.94 -9.66 23.39
C LYS A 30 -30.06 -8.65 23.16
N GLY A 31 -31.19 -9.06 22.57
CA GLY A 31 -32.34 -8.20 22.27
C GLY A 31 -32.15 -7.32 21.03
N TRP A 32 -31.35 -7.76 20.05
CA TRP A 32 -31.18 -7.06 18.78
C TRP A 32 -31.77 -7.83 17.61
N LYS A 33 -32.75 -7.23 16.94
CA LYS A 33 -33.40 -7.77 15.74
C LYS A 33 -32.77 -7.20 14.48
N LEU A 34 -32.36 -8.06 13.55
CA LEU A 34 -31.85 -7.66 12.25
C LEU A 34 -33.02 -7.17 11.38
N VAL A 35 -32.93 -5.93 10.90
CA VAL A 35 -33.97 -5.29 10.07
C VAL A 35 -33.52 -5.12 8.63
N SER A 36 -32.20 -5.01 8.41
CA SER A 36 -31.67 -4.88 7.06
C SER A 36 -30.25 -5.43 6.98
N LEU A 37 -29.97 -6.06 5.86
CA LEU A 37 -28.66 -6.53 5.45
C LEU A 37 -28.44 -5.99 4.03
N LYS A 38 -27.38 -5.20 3.86
CA LYS A 38 -27.03 -4.57 2.58
C LYS A 38 -25.56 -4.79 2.24
N GLY A 39 -25.25 -4.69 0.96
CA GLY A 39 -23.91 -4.76 0.41
C GLY A 39 -23.81 -5.76 -0.74
N ASP A 40 -22.60 -5.94 -1.25
CA ASP A 40 -22.28 -6.97 -2.24
C ASP A 40 -21.15 -7.90 -1.73
N ARG A 41 -20.08 -7.30 -1.18
CA ARG A 41 -18.92 -8.02 -0.59
C ARG A 41 -18.75 -7.82 0.91
N SER A 42 -19.60 -6.99 1.50
CA SER A 42 -19.52 -6.62 2.91
C SER A 42 -20.91 -6.49 3.49
N CYS A 43 -21.17 -7.13 4.62
CA CYS A 43 -22.47 -7.15 5.29
C CYS A 43 -22.63 -5.86 6.11
N TRP A 44 -23.44 -4.92 5.62
CA TRP A 44 -23.94 -3.79 6.39
C TRP A 44 -25.21 -4.21 7.10
N LEU A 45 -25.06 -4.61 8.36
CA LEU A 45 -26.13 -5.09 9.21
C LEU A 45 -26.73 -3.93 10.00
N THR A 46 -28.04 -3.77 9.91
CA THR A 46 -28.79 -2.81 10.72
C THR A 46 -29.72 -3.55 11.66
N PHE A 47 -29.51 -3.31 12.96
CA PHE A 47 -30.30 -3.89 14.03
C PHE A 47 -31.18 -2.84 14.71
N GLU A 48 -32.35 -3.26 15.16
CA GLU A 48 -33.22 -2.53 16.06
C GLU A 48 -33.33 -3.28 17.39
N ALA A 49 -33.44 -2.53 18.50
CA ALA A 49 -33.74 -3.14 19.79
C ALA A 49 -35.13 -3.80 19.75
N ASP A 50 -35.19 -5.07 20.09
CA ASP A 50 -36.41 -5.86 20.22
C ASP A 50 -36.43 -6.55 21.59
N ALA A 51 -37.59 -6.53 22.24
CA ALA A 51 -37.82 -7.18 23.52
C ALA A 51 -38.30 -8.63 23.35
N SER A 52 -38.64 -9.05 22.13
CA SER A 52 -39.04 -10.43 21.84
C SER A 52 -37.80 -11.35 21.81
N GLN A 53 -37.74 -12.33 22.71
CA GLN A 53 -36.60 -13.24 22.89
C GLN A 53 -36.71 -14.55 22.08
N LYS A 54 -37.49 -14.60 21.00
CA LYS A 54 -37.86 -15.87 20.34
C LYS A 54 -37.54 -15.96 18.85
N GLU A 55 -36.69 -15.09 18.33
CA GLU A 55 -36.31 -15.13 16.90
C GLU A 55 -34.91 -15.73 16.72
N TYR A 56 -34.81 -16.79 15.92
CA TYR A 56 -33.54 -17.38 15.48
C TYR A 56 -33.27 -17.01 14.03
N TYR A 57 -31.99 -16.87 13.70
CA TYR A 57 -31.51 -16.60 12.35
C TYR A 57 -30.85 -17.83 11.76
N LEU A 58 -31.13 -18.05 10.48
CA LEU A 58 -30.44 -19.01 9.64
C LEU A 58 -29.81 -18.29 8.47
N VAL A 59 -28.60 -18.70 8.12
CA VAL A 59 -27.87 -18.15 6.99
C VAL A 59 -27.62 -19.27 6.00
N ASP A 60 -28.09 -19.06 4.77
CA ASP A 60 -27.83 -19.97 3.65
C ASP A 60 -27.16 -19.20 2.53
N TYR A 61 -26.79 -19.88 1.45
CA TYR A 61 -26.20 -19.26 0.27
C TYR A 61 -26.77 -19.84 -1.03
N THR A 62 -26.80 -19.00 -2.07
CA THR A 62 -27.41 -19.35 -3.36
C THR A 62 -26.55 -20.32 -4.15
N LYS A 63 -27.24 -21.20 -4.90
CA LYS A 63 -26.63 -21.99 -5.98
C LYS A 63 -26.24 -21.00 -7.09
N ASP A 64 -25.01 -21.13 -7.59
CA ASP A 64 -24.47 -20.36 -8.72
C ASP A 64 -23.99 -18.91 -8.49
N TYR A 65 -23.65 -18.53 -7.26
CA TYR A 65 -22.99 -17.24 -7.02
C TYR A 65 -21.64 -17.11 -7.76
N SER A 66 -21.49 -16.00 -8.48
CA SER A 66 -20.24 -15.50 -9.04
C SER A 66 -19.97 -14.11 -8.49
N MET A 67 -18.73 -13.84 -8.06
CA MET A 67 -18.32 -12.53 -7.56
C MET A 67 -18.26 -11.43 -8.65
N ILE A 68 -18.41 -11.82 -9.91
CA ILE A 68 -18.33 -10.94 -11.10
C ILE A 68 -19.71 -10.42 -11.50
N ILE A 69 -20.74 -11.24 -11.33
CA ILE A 69 -22.13 -10.89 -11.57
C ILE A 69 -22.88 -11.40 -10.35
N PRO A 70 -23.06 -10.57 -9.31
CA PRO A 70 -24.01 -10.89 -8.27
C PRO A 70 -25.37 -10.85 -8.94
N ASP A 71 -25.81 -11.98 -9.49
CA ASP A 71 -27.19 -12.17 -9.89
C ASP A 71 -28.01 -12.24 -8.60
N SER A 72 -28.17 -11.09 -7.95
CA SER A 72 -28.80 -10.98 -6.64
C SER A 72 -30.26 -11.44 -6.65
N GLU A 73 -30.83 -11.64 -7.84
CA GLU A 73 -32.12 -12.29 -8.07
C GLU A 73 -32.13 -13.06 -9.41
N THR A 74 -31.39 -14.18 -9.51
CA THR A 74 -31.75 -15.18 -10.53
C THR A 74 -33.17 -15.67 -10.25
N ALA A 75 -33.90 -16.05 -11.31
CA ALA A 75 -35.22 -16.67 -11.16
C ALA A 75 -35.18 -17.89 -10.21
N ASP A 76 -34.05 -18.59 -10.17
CA ASP A 76 -33.85 -19.76 -9.30
C ASP A 76 -33.57 -19.37 -7.84
N ALA A 77 -32.88 -18.24 -7.58
CA ALA A 77 -32.74 -17.69 -6.24
C ALA A 77 -34.10 -17.23 -5.68
N HIS A 78 -34.95 -16.62 -6.51
CA HIS A 78 -36.31 -16.25 -6.12
C HIS A 78 -37.17 -17.50 -5.85
N LYS A 79 -37.15 -18.50 -6.73
CA LYS A 79 -37.87 -19.78 -6.50
C LYS A 79 -37.42 -20.46 -5.22
N TYR A 80 -36.13 -20.48 -4.95
CA TYR A 80 -35.60 -21.05 -3.71
C TYR A 80 -36.05 -20.25 -2.49
N ARG A 81 -36.06 -18.92 -2.55
CA ARG A 81 -36.60 -18.07 -1.48
C ARG A 81 -38.07 -18.37 -1.21
N THR A 82 -38.91 -18.39 -2.24
CA THR A 82 -40.34 -18.69 -2.10
C THR A 82 -40.54 -20.09 -1.50
N PHE A 83 -39.79 -21.08 -1.98
CA PHE A 83 -39.79 -22.42 -1.39
C PHE A 83 -39.45 -22.36 0.10
N VAL A 84 -38.35 -21.70 0.51
CA VAL A 84 -37.97 -21.61 1.93
C VAL A 84 -39.04 -20.87 2.75
N GLU A 85 -39.65 -19.81 2.23
CA GLU A 85 -40.72 -19.09 2.93
C GLU A 85 -41.98 -19.95 3.16
N GLU A 86 -42.32 -20.84 2.22
CA GLU A 86 -43.42 -21.81 2.36
C GLU A 86 -43.22 -22.79 3.53
N PHE A 87 -41.97 -23.05 3.95
CA PHE A 87 -41.65 -23.89 5.11
C PHE A 87 -41.60 -23.14 6.44
N GLY A 88 -42.12 -21.90 6.49
CA GLY A 88 -42.27 -21.13 7.74
C GLY A 88 -41.08 -20.25 8.10
N TYR A 89 -40.14 -20.05 7.18
CA TYR A 89 -39.02 -19.12 7.36
C TYR A 89 -39.41 -17.72 6.85
N THR A 90 -39.01 -16.67 7.55
CA THR A 90 -39.19 -15.29 7.08
C THR A 90 -37.89 -14.76 6.48
N PHE A 91 -37.91 -14.35 5.21
CA PHE A 91 -36.73 -13.74 4.58
C PHE A 91 -36.44 -12.35 5.16
N VAL A 92 -35.18 -12.10 5.52
CA VAL A 92 -34.74 -10.80 6.08
C VAL A 92 -33.97 -9.98 5.05
N GLY A 93 -33.16 -10.64 4.24
CA GLY A 93 -32.36 -9.97 3.21
C GLY A 93 -31.25 -10.85 2.65
N SER A 94 -30.64 -10.40 1.56
CA SER A 94 -29.49 -11.04 0.93
C SER A 94 -28.35 -10.06 0.69
N ASN A 95 -27.11 -10.56 0.73
CA ASN A 95 -25.89 -9.83 0.42
C ASN A 95 -25.03 -10.76 -0.45
N GLY A 96 -25.00 -10.48 -1.75
CA GLY A 96 -24.38 -11.35 -2.74
C GLY A 96 -24.92 -12.79 -2.63
N PRO A 97 -24.07 -13.78 -2.28
CA PRO A 97 -24.48 -15.18 -2.16
C PRO A 97 -25.31 -15.44 -0.92
N LEU A 98 -25.13 -14.66 0.15
CA LEU A 98 -25.66 -14.98 1.47
C LEU A 98 -27.13 -14.55 1.56
N MET A 99 -27.97 -15.45 2.02
CA MET A 99 -29.38 -15.22 2.31
C MET A 99 -29.62 -15.42 3.80
N VAL A 100 -30.28 -14.46 4.43
CA VAL A 100 -30.60 -14.54 5.86
C VAL A 100 -32.10 -14.70 6.02
N TYR A 101 -32.45 -15.76 6.75
CA TYR A 101 -33.81 -16.12 7.11
C TYR A 101 -33.98 -16.06 8.62
N ARG A 102 -35.23 -15.99 9.04
CA ARG A 102 -35.63 -16.00 10.43
C ARG A 102 -36.65 -17.09 10.69
N CYS A 103 -36.54 -17.77 11.82
CA CYS A 103 -37.46 -18.80 12.27
C CYS A 103 -37.71 -18.73 13.78
N ASP A 104 -38.77 -19.40 14.21
CA ASP A 104 -39.16 -19.50 15.62
C ASP A 104 -38.56 -20.75 16.32
N ASP A 105 -38.05 -21.72 15.55
CA ASP A 105 -37.44 -22.96 16.06
C ASP A 105 -35.90 -22.94 15.88
N PRO A 106 -35.12 -23.12 16.96
CA PRO A 106 -33.66 -23.18 16.91
C PRO A 106 -33.08 -24.43 16.25
N ASN A 107 -33.85 -25.52 16.14
CA ASN A 107 -33.37 -26.79 15.62
C ASN A 107 -33.52 -26.93 14.10
N LEU A 108 -34.17 -25.95 13.46
CA LEU A 108 -34.32 -25.94 12.01
C LEU A 108 -32.98 -25.67 11.33
N THR A 109 -32.60 -26.54 10.40
CA THR A 109 -31.40 -26.39 9.57
C THR A 109 -31.79 -26.51 8.10
N LEU A 110 -31.28 -25.63 7.24
CA LEU A 110 -31.56 -25.69 5.79
C LEU A 110 -30.72 -26.76 5.09
N ARG A 111 -29.39 -26.58 5.02
CA ARG A 111 -28.48 -27.40 4.20
C ARG A 111 -27.17 -27.80 4.86
N GLU A 112 -26.94 -27.37 6.10
CA GLU A 112 -25.64 -27.49 6.77
C GLU A 112 -25.07 -28.92 6.75
N GLY A 113 -23.86 -29.09 6.21
CA GLY A 113 -23.10 -30.34 6.33
C GLY A 113 -23.46 -31.43 5.30
N THR A 114 -24.36 -31.16 4.36
CA THR A 114 -24.71 -32.10 3.28
C THR A 114 -23.62 -32.19 2.19
N GLN A 115 -23.62 -33.25 1.37
CA GLN A 115 -22.71 -33.34 0.21
C GLN A 115 -23.00 -32.24 -0.82
N GLU A 116 -24.28 -31.87 -0.97
CA GLU A 116 -24.68 -30.80 -1.88
C GLU A 116 -24.22 -29.42 -1.39
N ASP A 117 -24.31 -29.14 -0.09
CA ASP A 117 -23.71 -27.95 0.57
C ASP A 117 -22.21 -27.84 0.22
N ARG A 118 -21.42 -28.89 0.44
CA ARG A 118 -19.99 -28.86 0.08
C ARG A 118 -19.74 -28.62 -1.41
N ARG A 119 -20.57 -29.20 -2.29
CA ARG A 119 -20.43 -29.03 -3.74
C ARG A 119 -20.70 -27.58 -4.16
N ILE A 120 -21.82 -27.00 -3.71
CA ILE A 120 -22.21 -25.63 -4.07
C ILE A 120 -21.18 -24.64 -3.52
N MET A 121 -20.77 -24.80 -2.25
CA MET A 121 -19.74 -23.99 -1.63
C MET A 121 -18.44 -24.01 -2.44
N ASN A 122 -17.95 -25.18 -2.83
CA ASN A 122 -16.70 -25.29 -3.59
C ASN A 122 -16.76 -24.59 -4.95
N VAL A 123 -17.87 -24.73 -5.69
CA VAL A 123 -18.05 -24.07 -6.99
C VAL A 123 -18.06 -22.55 -6.85
N SER A 124 -18.83 -22.04 -5.89
CA SER A 124 -18.93 -20.61 -5.61
C SER A 124 -17.57 -20.01 -5.18
N MET A 125 -16.86 -20.74 -4.32
CA MET A 125 -15.56 -20.31 -3.82
C MET A 125 -14.46 -20.40 -4.88
N HIS A 126 -14.52 -21.33 -5.82
CA HIS A 126 -13.52 -21.42 -6.89
C HIS A 126 -13.59 -20.23 -7.85
N LYS A 127 -14.80 -19.82 -8.28
CA LYS A 127 -14.99 -18.62 -9.12
C LYS A 127 -14.44 -17.36 -8.43
N THR A 128 -14.78 -17.18 -7.16
CA THR A 128 -14.30 -16.09 -6.32
C THR A 128 -12.78 -16.10 -6.22
N ALA A 129 -12.19 -17.27 -5.99
CA ALA A 129 -10.75 -17.43 -5.86
C ALA A 129 -9.99 -17.07 -7.14
N VAL A 130 -10.42 -17.58 -8.30
CA VAL A 130 -9.78 -17.27 -9.59
C VAL A 130 -9.69 -15.75 -9.79
N TRP A 131 -10.77 -15.02 -9.52
CA TRP A 131 -10.76 -13.56 -9.66
C TRP A 131 -9.87 -12.86 -8.64
N LEU A 132 -9.91 -13.31 -7.38
CA LEU A 132 -9.02 -12.81 -6.32
C LEU A 132 -7.54 -13.05 -6.65
N PHE A 133 -7.20 -14.20 -7.23
CA PHE A 133 -5.86 -14.52 -7.69
C PHE A 133 -5.43 -13.67 -8.89
N ILE A 134 -6.31 -13.47 -9.88
CA ILE A 134 -6.02 -12.58 -11.02
C ILE A 134 -5.78 -11.15 -10.53
N SER A 135 -6.65 -10.64 -9.65
CA SER A 135 -6.50 -9.30 -9.07
C SER A 135 -5.20 -9.18 -8.30
N TRP A 136 -4.88 -10.16 -7.46
CA TRP A 136 -3.62 -10.20 -6.72
C TRP A 136 -2.40 -10.27 -7.64
N ALA A 137 -2.44 -11.09 -8.69
CA ALA A 137 -1.36 -11.17 -9.68
C ALA A 137 -1.12 -9.82 -10.36
N LEU A 138 -2.18 -9.07 -10.72
CA LEU A 138 -2.05 -7.70 -11.23
C LEU A 138 -1.37 -6.76 -10.22
N TYR A 139 -1.72 -6.84 -8.94
CA TYR A 139 -1.04 -6.05 -7.90
C TYR A 139 0.42 -6.45 -7.68
N VAL A 140 0.77 -7.72 -7.86
CA VAL A 140 2.16 -8.19 -7.85
C VAL A 140 2.92 -7.63 -9.06
N LEU A 141 2.32 -7.61 -10.25
CA LEU A 141 2.94 -7.00 -11.43
C LEU A 141 3.19 -5.51 -11.24
N LEU A 142 2.23 -4.77 -10.65
CA LEU A 142 2.41 -3.36 -10.30
C LEU A 142 3.53 -3.15 -9.27
N LEU A 143 3.65 -4.05 -8.29
CA LEU A 143 4.75 -4.03 -7.33
C LEU A 143 6.10 -4.26 -8.01
N LEU A 144 6.19 -5.24 -8.93
CA LEU A 144 7.40 -5.49 -9.71
C LEU A 144 7.77 -4.30 -10.59
N GLN A 145 6.80 -3.66 -11.24
CA GLN A 145 7.00 -2.44 -12.02
C GLN A 145 7.55 -1.31 -11.14
N SER A 146 6.96 -1.10 -9.95
CA SER A 146 7.45 -0.08 -9.01
C SER A 146 8.85 -0.37 -8.48
N TYR A 147 9.18 -1.65 -8.27
CA TYR A 147 10.53 -2.08 -7.89
C TYR A 147 11.53 -1.84 -9.01
N HIS A 148 11.14 -2.05 -10.26
CA HIS A 148 11.99 -1.75 -11.41
C HIS A 148 12.26 -0.24 -11.53
N GLY A 149 11.26 0.61 -11.33
CA GLY A 149 11.46 2.08 -11.27
C GLY A 149 12.42 2.50 -10.15
N LEU A 150 12.37 1.81 -9.01
CA LEU A 150 13.30 2.05 -7.90
C LEU A 150 14.75 1.61 -8.24
N LEU A 151 14.91 0.52 -8.98
CA LEU A 151 16.22 0.09 -9.49
C LEU A 151 16.79 1.11 -10.49
N TRP A 152 15.98 1.56 -11.46
CA TRP A 152 16.39 2.53 -12.47
C TRP A 152 16.85 3.87 -11.89
N SER A 153 16.31 4.29 -10.76
CA SER A 153 16.74 5.50 -10.05
C SER A 153 17.91 5.26 -9.10
N MET A 154 18.53 4.06 -9.11
CA MET A 154 19.56 3.65 -8.15
C MET A 154 19.12 3.90 -6.71
N TYR A 155 17.84 3.66 -6.42
CA TYR A 155 17.22 3.93 -5.12
C TYR A 155 17.21 5.39 -4.68
N ALA A 156 17.64 6.34 -5.51
CA ALA A 156 17.78 7.76 -5.15
C ALA A 156 16.49 8.55 -5.33
N ASP A 157 15.52 8.10 -6.13
CA ASP A 157 14.24 8.81 -6.27
C ASP A 157 13.29 8.50 -5.10
N GLY A 158 13.09 9.49 -4.23
CA GLY A 158 12.15 9.42 -3.12
C GLY A 158 10.70 9.12 -3.53
N SER A 159 10.26 9.61 -4.68
CA SER A 159 8.93 9.35 -5.25
C SER A 159 8.76 7.88 -5.66
N GLN A 160 9.76 7.30 -6.35
CA GLN A 160 9.74 5.88 -6.70
C GLN A 160 9.80 4.99 -5.46
N PHE A 161 10.62 5.37 -4.48
CA PHE A 161 10.69 4.65 -3.21
C PHE A 161 9.35 4.68 -2.46
N GLN A 162 8.69 5.83 -2.40
CA GLN A 162 7.35 5.97 -1.83
C GLN A 162 6.31 5.14 -2.57
N ASN A 163 6.31 5.17 -3.91
CA ASN A 163 5.40 4.38 -4.73
C ASN A 163 5.59 2.86 -4.49
N PHE A 164 6.84 2.40 -4.42
CA PHE A 164 7.16 1.02 -4.08
C PHE A 164 6.59 0.61 -2.71
N LEU A 165 6.77 1.44 -1.67
CA LEU A 165 6.22 1.17 -0.34
C LEU A 165 4.68 1.13 -0.34
N LEU A 166 4.04 2.03 -1.08
CA LEU A 166 2.59 2.05 -1.21
C LEU A 166 2.08 0.77 -1.89
N MET A 167 2.72 0.34 -2.98
CA MET A 167 2.39 -0.91 -3.67
C MET A 167 2.62 -2.13 -2.79
N ALA A 168 3.68 -2.12 -1.96
CA ALA A 168 3.93 -3.19 -0.99
C ALA A 168 2.83 -3.24 0.09
N ALA A 169 2.44 -2.09 0.64
CA ALA A 169 1.37 -1.98 1.63
C ALA A 169 0.00 -2.43 1.08
N LEU A 170 -0.29 -2.09 -0.19
CA LEU A 170 -1.48 -2.53 -0.89
C LEU A 170 -1.49 -4.06 -1.06
N ASN A 171 -0.37 -4.66 -1.49
CA ASN A 171 -0.23 -6.11 -1.61
C ASN A 171 -0.41 -6.83 -0.25
N ILE A 172 0.17 -6.29 0.82
CA ILE A 172 -0.01 -6.83 2.18
C ILE A 172 -1.49 -6.77 2.60
N THR A 173 -2.18 -5.65 2.33
CA THR A 173 -3.61 -5.50 2.63
C THR A 173 -4.45 -6.53 1.87
N TRP A 174 -4.13 -6.76 0.60
CA TRP A 174 -4.75 -7.83 -0.18
C TRP A 174 -4.48 -9.22 0.39
N LEU A 175 -3.25 -9.53 0.79
CA LEU A 175 -2.92 -10.82 1.42
C LEU A 175 -3.71 -11.04 2.73
N ILE A 176 -3.89 -9.99 3.54
CA ILE A 176 -4.72 -10.05 4.76
C ILE A 176 -6.18 -10.42 4.42
N HIS A 177 -6.72 -9.87 3.33
CA HIS A 177 -8.06 -10.23 2.84
C HIS A 177 -8.16 -11.67 2.32
N LEU A 178 -7.10 -12.18 1.68
CA LEU A 178 -7.08 -13.53 1.11
C LEU A 178 -6.77 -14.62 2.15
N LEU A 179 -6.12 -14.27 3.26
CA LEU A 179 -5.70 -15.24 4.27
C LEU A 179 -6.83 -16.17 4.78
N PRO A 180 -8.05 -15.68 5.10
CA PRO A 180 -9.16 -16.53 5.50
C PRO A 180 -9.53 -17.57 4.43
N TYR A 181 -9.49 -17.16 3.16
CA TYR A 181 -9.72 -18.05 2.02
C TYR A 181 -8.66 -19.15 1.94
N PHE A 182 -7.38 -18.82 2.08
CA PHE A 182 -6.29 -19.81 2.08
C PHE A 182 -6.45 -20.81 3.25
N ILE A 183 -6.78 -20.31 4.44
CA ILE A 183 -7.03 -21.18 5.61
C ILE A 183 -8.19 -22.14 5.33
N TRP A 184 -9.28 -21.64 4.75
CA TRP A 184 -10.41 -22.48 4.36
C TRP A 184 -10.04 -23.49 3.27
N LEU A 185 -9.28 -23.08 2.25
CA LEU A 185 -8.87 -23.93 1.15
C LEU A 185 -8.05 -25.14 1.63
N VAL A 186 -7.15 -24.92 2.60
CA VAL A 186 -6.30 -25.97 3.18
C VAL A 186 -7.09 -26.83 4.17
N ARG A 187 -7.87 -26.21 5.07
CA ARG A 187 -8.55 -26.95 6.15
C ARG A 187 -9.85 -27.61 5.70
N ARG A 188 -10.48 -27.10 4.63
CA ARG A 188 -11.81 -27.48 4.15
C ARG A 188 -12.86 -27.51 5.26
N ARG A 189 -12.73 -26.58 6.23
CA ARG A 189 -13.63 -26.41 7.37
C ARG A 189 -14.12 -24.98 7.41
N ASN A 190 -15.43 -24.82 7.58
CA ASN A 190 -16.08 -23.52 7.69
C ASN A 190 -15.73 -22.86 9.02
N MET A 191 -15.72 -21.53 9.04
CA MET A 191 -15.58 -20.78 10.28
C MET A 191 -16.93 -20.74 10.99
N THR A 192 -16.97 -21.15 12.25
CA THR A 192 -18.19 -21.17 13.08
C THR A 192 -18.18 -20.13 14.19
N SER A 193 -17.02 -19.55 14.51
CA SER A 193 -16.87 -18.63 15.63
C SER A 193 -17.17 -17.18 15.23
N SER A 194 -18.23 -16.62 15.81
CA SER A 194 -18.59 -15.20 15.65
C SER A 194 -17.50 -14.24 16.13
N LYS A 195 -16.76 -14.61 17.20
CA LYS A 195 -15.63 -13.83 17.73
C LYS A 195 -14.48 -13.74 16.72
N MET A 196 -14.21 -14.84 16.00
CA MET A 196 -13.17 -14.89 14.98
C MET A 196 -13.55 -14.03 13.78
N LEU A 197 -14.80 -14.11 13.32
CA LEU A 197 -15.34 -13.27 12.25
C LEU A 197 -15.19 -11.77 12.55
N LEU A 198 -15.55 -11.36 13.77
CA LEU A 198 -15.39 -9.98 14.24
C LEU A 198 -13.93 -9.54 14.28
N ARG A 199 -13.02 -10.42 14.73
CA ARG A 199 -11.59 -10.12 14.79
C ARG A 199 -11.02 -9.93 13.39
N GLN A 200 -11.33 -10.83 12.46
CA GLN A 200 -10.92 -10.73 11.06
C GLN A 200 -11.43 -9.44 10.41
N SER A 201 -12.72 -9.13 10.55
CA SER A 201 -13.29 -7.89 10.02
C SER A 201 -12.57 -6.65 10.56
N ARG A 202 -12.23 -6.63 11.86
CA ARG A 202 -11.46 -5.51 12.47
C ARG A 202 -10.03 -5.39 11.93
N ILE A 203 -9.34 -6.50 11.74
CA ILE A 203 -7.97 -6.51 11.16
C ILE A 203 -8.02 -5.90 9.76
N VAL A 204 -8.99 -6.34 8.96
CA VAL A 204 -9.22 -5.84 7.61
C VAL A 204 -9.56 -4.35 7.60
N TYR A 205 -10.46 -3.88 8.46
CA TYR A 205 -10.74 -2.44 8.56
C TYR A 205 -9.52 -1.64 8.98
N GLY A 206 -8.74 -2.18 9.93
CA GLY A 206 -7.48 -1.57 10.35
C GLY A 206 -6.49 -1.43 9.20
N SER A 207 -6.31 -2.47 8.38
CA SER A 207 -5.40 -2.42 7.23
C SER A 207 -5.88 -1.46 6.15
N VAL A 208 -7.18 -1.41 5.86
CA VAL A 208 -7.75 -0.45 4.89
C VAL A 208 -7.61 0.99 5.38
N VAL A 209 -7.88 1.26 6.66
CA VAL A 209 -7.70 2.60 7.24
C VAL A 209 -6.22 3.02 7.20
N LEU A 210 -5.30 2.11 7.54
CA LEU A 210 -3.87 2.36 7.45
C LEU A 210 -3.45 2.70 6.02
N LEU A 211 -3.91 1.93 5.04
CA LEU A 211 -3.63 2.15 3.62
C LEU A 211 -4.16 3.51 3.15
N ILE A 212 -5.39 3.90 3.55
CA ILE A 212 -5.96 5.21 3.24
C ILE A 212 -5.11 6.34 3.86
N CYS A 213 -4.64 6.16 5.10
CA CYS A 213 -3.77 7.16 5.74
C CYS A 213 -2.44 7.33 4.97
N MET A 214 -1.84 6.23 4.52
CA MET A 214 -0.63 6.26 3.69
C MET A 214 -0.89 6.95 2.34
N LEU A 215 -2.02 6.64 1.67
CA LEU A 215 -2.42 7.28 0.41
C LEU A 215 -2.60 8.79 0.59
N ILE A 216 -3.29 9.22 1.65
CA ILE A 216 -3.47 10.64 1.92
C ILE A 216 -2.12 11.30 2.20
N GLY A 217 -1.25 10.68 3.01
CA GLY A 217 0.10 11.18 3.24
C GLY A 217 0.89 11.34 1.94
N SER A 218 0.79 10.37 1.04
CA SER A 218 1.47 10.40 -0.26
C SER A 218 1.00 11.50 -1.22
N LEU A 219 -0.21 12.04 -1.02
CA LEU A 219 -0.70 13.20 -1.80
C LEU A 219 -0.02 14.52 -1.38
N PHE A 220 0.57 14.57 -0.19
CA PHE A 220 1.12 15.79 0.39
C PHE A 220 2.65 15.88 0.30
N THR A 221 3.34 14.77 0.11
CA THR A 221 4.81 14.72 0.13
C THR A 221 5.32 13.50 -0.61
N VAL A 222 6.52 13.62 -1.17
CA VAL A 222 7.31 12.53 -1.75
C VAL A 222 8.32 11.95 -0.74
N ASN A 223 8.47 12.58 0.43
CA ASN A 223 9.38 12.14 1.46
C ASN A 223 8.67 11.14 2.38
N VAL A 224 9.15 9.90 2.35
CA VAL A 224 8.59 8.78 3.12
C VAL A 224 8.54 9.05 4.62
N LEU A 225 9.50 9.78 5.20
CA LEU A 225 9.48 10.12 6.62
C LEU A 225 8.27 10.98 6.97
N TYR A 226 7.94 11.94 6.11
CA TYR A 226 6.75 12.78 6.29
C TYR A 226 5.45 11.98 6.07
N VAL A 227 5.41 11.02 5.14
CA VAL A 227 4.26 10.10 4.97
C VAL A 227 4.04 9.26 6.23
N ILE A 228 5.10 8.71 6.82
CA ILE A 228 5.03 7.92 8.06
C ILE A 228 4.54 8.81 9.21
N ALA A 229 5.11 10.00 9.37
CA ALA A 229 4.69 10.95 10.40
C ALA A 229 3.21 11.32 10.25
N PHE A 230 2.76 11.63 9.03
CA PHE A 230 1.37 11.93 8.73
C PHE A 230 0.44 10.77 9.08
N THR A 231 0.82 9.55 8.71
CA THR A 231 0.07 8.32 9.02
C THR A 231 -0.09 8.13 10.53
N VAL A 232 1.00 8.30 11.29
CA VAL A 232 0.98 8.19 12.76
C VAL A 232 0.10 9.26 13.39
N ILE A 233 0.23 10.52 12.95
CA ILE A 233 -0.59 11.63 13.43
C ILE A 233 -2.08 11.33 13.18
N PHE A 234 -2.44 10.92 11.96
CA PHE A 234 -3.82 10.63 11.62
C PHE A 234 -4.41 9.49 12.47
N LEU A 235 -3.63 8.45 12.75
CA LEU A 235 -4.04 7.36 13.64
C LEU A 235 -4.24 7.81 15.09
N VAL A 236 -3.30 8.61 15.62
CA VAL A 236 -3.37 9.13 17.00
C VAL A 236 -4.58 10.06 17.15
N PHE A 237 -4.72 11.05 16.27
CA PHE A 237 -5.84 12.01 16.32
C PHE A 237 -7.17 11.33 16.02
N GLY A 238 -7.22 10.40 15.07
CA GLY A 238 -8.40 9.57 14.82
C GLY A 238 -8.83 8.77 16.05
N TRP A 239 -7.88 8.18 16.78
CA TRP A 239 -8.14 7.50 18.04
C TRP A 239 -8.61 8.45 19.14
N LEU A 240 -8.02 9.64 19.26
CA LEU A 240 -8.44 10.68 20.21
C LEU A 240 -9.87 11.14 19.92
N ILE A 241 -10.21 11.42 18.65
CA ILE A 241 -11.56 11.77 18.22
C ILE A 241 -12.53 10.64 18.58
N TYR A 242 -12.20 9.40 18.26
CA TYR A 242 -13.02 8.24 18.61
C TYR A 242 -13.26 8.13 20.12
N ARG A 243 -12.22 8.28 20.93
CA ARG A 243 -12.31 8.24 22.39
C ARG A 243 -13.15 9.40 22.93
N PHE A 244 -12.98 10.59 22.35
CA PHE A 244 -13.73 11.78 22.70
C PHE A 244 -15.23 11.63 22.38
N LEU A 245 -15.59 11.08 21.23
CA LEU A 245 -16.97 10.80 20.85
C LEU A 245 -17.68 9.81 21.81
N LYS A 246 -16.93 8.92 22.47
CA LYS A 246 -17.44 7.96 23.46
C LYS A 246 -17.66 8.52 24.87
N THR A 247 -17.22 9.73 25.16
CA THR A 247 -17.43 10.37 26.47
C THR A 247 -18.91 10.69 26.72
N ARG A 248 -19.27 11.05 27.96
CA ARG A 248 -20.65 11.48 28.30
C ARG A 248 -20.94 12.96 28.01
N TYR A 249 -20.06 13.67 27.31
CA TYR A 249 -20.26 15.10 27.02
C TYR A 249 -21.48 15.36 26.12
N PRO A 250 -22.06 16.58 26.18
CA PRO A 250 -23.12 17.00 25.27
C PRO A 250 -22.68 16.89 23.80
N MET A 251 -23.62 16.59 22.90
CA MET A 251 -23.32 16.38 21.47
C MET A 251 -22.63 17.60 20.83
N GLY A 252 -23.03 18.82 21.19
CA GLY A 252 -22.40 20.04 20.69
C GLY A 252 -20.91 20.13 21.07
N PHE A 253 -20.57 19.80 22.31
CA PHE A 253 -19.17 19.79 22.77
C PHE A 253 -18.34 18.72 22.06
N LYS A 254 -18.94 17.56 21.77
CA LYS A 254 -18.32 16.49 20.98
C LYS A 254 -18.01 16.91 19.56
N VAL A 255 -18.95 17.58 18.91
CA VAL A 255 -18.76 18.09 17.54
C VAL A 255 -17.68 19.17 17.52
N ILE A 256 -17.74 20.16 18.41
CA ILE A 256 -16.75 21.24 18.47
C ILE A 256 -15.35 20.69 18.76
N GLY A 257 -15.19 19.80 19.75
CA GLY A 257 -13.89 19.21 20.05
C GLY A 257 -13.35 18.30 18.93
N SER A 258 -14.23 17.61 18.21
CA SER A 258 -13.81 16.83 17.02
C SER A 258 -13.37 17.74 15.88
N ILE A 259 -14.08 18.84 15.63
CA ILE A 259 -13.69 19.86 14.65
C ILE A 259 -12.34 20.49 15.02
N ALA A 260 -12.13 20.82 16.30
CA ALA A 260 -10.86 21.36 16.78
C ALA A 260 -9.70 20.37 16.57
N LEU A 261 -9.90 19.08 16.90
CA LEU A 261 -8.89 18.04 16.66
C LEU A 261 -8.59 17.83 15.17
N LEU A 262 -9.62 17.90 14.31
CA LEU A 262 -9.45 17.85 12.86
C LEU A 262 -8.66 19.07 12.35
N TRP A 263 -8.94 20.27 12.87
CA TRP A 263 -8.18 21.48 12.53
C TRP A 263 -6.72 21.41 12.96
N VAL A 264 -6.43 20.87 14.15
CA VAL A 264 -5.04 20.65 14.60
C VAL A 264 -4.34 19.66 13.67
N THR A 265 -5.01 18.55 13.32
CA THR A 265 -4.48 17.57 12.36
C THR A 265 -4.19 18.20 11.01
N PHE A 266 -5.12 19.03 10.51
CA PHE A 266 -4.97 19.77 9.27
C PHE A 266 -3.81 20.77 9.33
N ALA A 267 -3.70 21.56 10.40
CA ALA A 267 -2.63 22.55 10.57
C ALA A 267 -1.24 21.87 10.63
N ILE A 268 -1.11 20.75 11.33
CA ILE A 268 0.13 19.97 11.36
C ILE A 268 0.42 19.42 9.96
N GLY A 269 -0.59 18.86 9.28
CA GLY A 269 -0.47 18.37 7.91
C GLY A 269 0.03 19.45 6.95
N VAL A 270 -0.58 20.64 6.96
CA VAL A 270 -0.15 21.78 6.15
C VAL A 270 1.27 22.21 6.47
N ASN A 271 1.68 22.24 7.74
CA ASN A 271 3.07 22.56 8.10
C ASN A 271 4.05 21.51 7.55
N ILE A 272 3.72 20.23 7.64
CA ILE A 272 4.54 19.15 7.06
C ILE A 272 4.61 19.30 5.53
N THR A 273 3.47 19.55 4.87
CA THR A 273 3.42 19.80 3.42
C THR A 273 4.27 21.00 3.04
N LEU A 274 4.08 22.15 3.70
CA LEU A 274 4.85 23.36 3.43
C LEU A 274 6.33 23.15 3.67
N THR A 275 6.72 22.42 4.72
CA THR A 275 8.13 22.08 4.98
C THR A 275 8.66 21.16 3.89
N SER A 276 7.91 20.12 3.51
CA SER A 276 8.31 19.20 2.42
C SER A 276 8.39 19.91 1.08
N THR A 277 7.46 20.82 0.78
CA THR A 277 7.45 21.59 -0.46
C THR A 277 8.55 22.63 -0.46
N TYR A 278 8.82 23.25 0.70
CA TYR A 278 9.95 24.15 0.86
C TYR A 278 11.27 23.41 0.71
N ASP A 279 11.42 22.22 1.31
CA ASP A 279 12.57 21.35 1.12
C ASP A 279 12.70 21.03 -0.38
N SER A 280 11.65 20.51 -1.04
CA SER A 280 11.70 20.17 -2.47
C SER A 280 11.96 21.38 -3.38
N LEU A 281 11.42 22.55 -3.06
CA LEU A 281 11.66 23.79 -3.82
C LEU A 281 13.06 24.37 -3.53
N SER A 282 13.60 24.16 -2.33
CA SER A 282 14.98 24.52 -1.99
C SER A 282 15.99 23.61 -2.71
N PHE A 283 15.57 22.40 -3.10
CA PHE A 283 16.29 21.52 -4.03
C PHE A 283 16.05 21.89 -5.50
N GLN A 284 14.92 22.55 -5.85
CA GLN A 284 14.72 23.20 -7.16
C GLN A 284 15.31 24.62 -7.17
N LYS A 285 16.62 24.73 -6.88
CA LYS A 285 17.37 25.84 -7.49
C LYS A 285 17.25 25.70 -9.01
N PRO A 286 17.32 26.79 -9.81
CA PRO A 286 17.48 26.64 -11.26
C PRO A 286 18.62 25.63 -11.52
N MET A 287 18.48 24.82 -12.58
CA MET A 287 19.34 23.69 -13.02
C MET A 287 20.88 23.91 -12.93
N GLU A 288 21.34 25.11 -12.62
CA GLU A 288 22.73 25.56 -12.53
C GLU A 288 23.40 25.46 -11.15
N GLN A 289 22.74 25.03 -10.06
CA GLN A 289 23.37 25.05 -8.70
C GLN A 289 23.09 23.82 -7.83
N THR A 290 23.31 22.62 -8.35
CA THR A 290 23.53 21.46 -7.47
C THR A 290 24.88 21.62 -6.75
N ARG A 291 25.06 20.97 -5.59
CA ARG A 291 26.37 20.97 -4.91
C ARG A 291 27.47 20.41 -5.81
N LEU A 292 27.12 19.47 -6.69
CA LEU A 292 27.99 18.93 -7.71
C LEU A 292 28.31 19.98 -8.79
N SER A 293 27.33 20.70 -9.33
CA SER A 293 27.60 21.74 -10.35
C SER A 293 28.43 22.88 -9.79
N ASP A 294 28.11 23.39 -8.59
CA ASP A 294 28.89 24.42 -7.90
C ASP A 294 30.35 23.97 -7.70
N PHE A 295 30.55 22.69 -7.41
CA PHE A 295 31.88 22.10 -7.24
C PHE A 295 32.62 21.95 -8.57
N VAL A 296 31.98 21.39 -9.61
CA VAL A 296 32.62 21.16 -10.92
C VAL A 296 32.95 22.48 -11.61
N LEU A 297 32.08 23.49 -11.53
CA LEU A 297 32.30 24.81 -12.11
C LEU A 297 33.46 25.58 -11.46
N GLN A 298 33.89 25.21 -10.24
CA GLN A 298 35.10 25.76 -9.62
C GLN A 298 36.39 25.16 -10.17
N HIS A 299 36.33 23.97 -10.77
CA HIS A 299 37.50 23.18 -11.13
C HIS A 299 37.64 22.94 -12.64
N VAL A 300 36.55 23.05 -13.41
CA VAL A 300 36.52 22.78 -14.85
C VAL A 300 36.07 24.02 -15.61
N ASN A 301 36.80 24.39 -16.66
CA ASN A 301 36.41 25.48 -17.55
C ASN A 301 35.33 25.02 -18.54
N THR A 302 34.09 25.39 -18.26
CA THR A 302 32.92 25.04 -19.08
C THR A 302 32.47 26.16 -20.02
N ALA A 303 33.33 27.16 -20.27
CA ALA A 303 32.98 28.31 -21.10
C ALA A 303 32.55 27.90 -22.52
N GLY A 304 31.31 28.24 -22.89
CA GLY A 304 30.73 27.95 -24.20
C GLY A 304 30.05 26.59 -24.32
N LEU A 305 29.88 25.84 -23.22
CA LEU A 305 29.10 24.60 -23.15
C LEU A 305 27.71 24.85 -22.57
N THR A 306 26.74 24.04 -23.00
CA THR A 306 25.43 23.92 -22.35
C THR A 306 25.57 23.05 -21.10
N LEU A 307 24.96 23.48 -20.01
CA LEU A 307 25.04 22.82 -18.71
C LEU A 307 23.68 22.24 -18.33
N ASP A 308 23.67 20.99 -17.90
CA ASP A 308 22.52 20.35 -17.27
C ASP A 308 22.96 19.66 -15.98
N SER A 309 22.21 19.85 -14.91
CA SER A 309 22.45 19.15 -13.66
C SER A 309 21.15 18.88 -12.91
N TYR A 310 21.07 17.72 -12.28
CA TYR A 310 19.95 17.36 -11.42
C TYR A 310 20.43 16.65 -10.15
N SER A 311 19.57 16.66 -9.14
CA SER A 311 19.79 15.95 -7.89
C SER A 311 18.51 15.28 -7.45
N GLU A 312 18.62 13.99 -7.15
CA GLU A 312 17.57 13.18 -6.55
C GLU A 312 18.08 12.60 -5.23
N SER A 313 17.17 12.49 -4.26
CA SER A 313 17.51 11.85 -2.99
C SER A 313 16.32 11.13 -2.38
N SER A 314 16.63 10.01 -1.73
CA SER A 314 15.69 9.21 -0.97
C SER A 314 16.24 8.97 0.43
N ILE A 315 15.59 8.09 1.20
CA ILE A 315 16.13 7.63 2.48
C ILE A 315 17.28 6.63 2.32
N LEU A 316 17.48 6.07 1.11
CA LEU A 316 18.44 5.01 0.83
C LEU A 316 19.74 5.54 0.19
N SER A 317 19.61 6.48 -0.74
CA SER A 317 20.74 7.02 -1.50
C SER A 317 20.44 8.41 -2.04
N GLU A 318 21.50 9.05 -2.51
CA GLU A 318 21.52 10.31 -3.24
C GLU A 318 22.15 10.08 -4.59
N HIS A 319 21.63 10.78 -5.59
CA HIS A 319 22.15 10.82 -6.95
C HIS A 319 22.24 12.29 -7.39
N MET A 320 23.39 12.68 -7.91
CA MET A 320 23.59 13.95 -8.60
C MET A 320 24.22 13.67 -9.94
N SER A 321 23.71 14.30 -10.98
CA SER A 321 24.31 14.23 -12.32
C SER A 321 24.68 15.62 -12.78
N PHE A 322 25.80 15.73 -13.46
CA PHE A 322 26.28 16.93 -14.09
C PHE A 322 26.73 16.60 -15.51
N SER A 323 26.20 17.35 -16.47
CA SER A 323 26.63 17.28 -17.86
C SER A 323 26.97 18.67 -18.37
N ALA A 324 28.12 18.76 -19.03
CA ALA A 324 28.52 19.92 -19.80
C ALA A 324 28.77 19.45 -21.23
N TYR A 325 28.04 19.97 -22.20
CA TYR A 325 28.13 19.50 -23.58
C TYR A 325 27.99 20.63 -24.61
N SER A 326 28.56 20.42 -25.80
CA SER A 326 28.40 21.33 -26.93
C SER A 326 27.24 20.89 -27.83
N GLU A 327 26.35 21.81 -28.20
CA GLU A 327 25.32 21.56 -29.23
C GLU A 327 25.91 21.49 -30.66
N LYS A 328 27.15 21.97 -30.85
CA LYS A 328 27.86 21.89 -32.13
C LYS A 328 28.72 20.62 -32.15
N GLU A 329 28.55 19.79 -33.18
CA GLU A 329 29.29 18.53 -33.42
C GLU A 329 30.82 18.72 -33.34
N ASP A 330 31.32 19.90 -33.75
CA ASP A 330 32.76 20.20 -33.80
C ASP A 330 33.45 20.38 -32.43
N ALA A 331 32.72 20.30 -31.31
CA ALA A 331 33.28 20.45 -29.95
C ALA A 331 32.82 19.34 -28.98
N ALA A 332 32.46 18.17 -29.52
CA ALA A 332 32.06 17.00 -28.72
C ALA A 332 33.19 16.44 -27.84
N ASP A 333 34.45 16.72 -28.20
CA ASP A 333 35.67 16.37 -27.45
C ASP A 333 35.80 17.11 -26.10
N LYS A 334 34.92 18.09 -25.83
CA LYS A 334 34.86 18.84 -24.57
C LYS A 334 33.69 18.45 -23.69
N ASN A 335 32.95 17.42 -24.06
CA ASN A 335 31.82 16.97 -23.26
C ASN A 335 32.31 16.33 -21.95
N LEU A 336 31.68 16.71 -20.85
CA LEU A 336 31.95 16.15 -19.53
C LEU A 336 30.64 15.64 -18.96
N TYR A 337 30.62 14.37 -18.58
CA TYR A 337 29.49 13.75 -17.90
C TYR A 337 29.96 13.16 -16.58
N ILE A 338 29.31 13.55 -15.48
CA ILE A 338 29.62 13.08 -14.14
C ILE A 338 28.33 12.64 -13.46
N ASP A 339 28.23 11.37 -13.13
CA ASP A 339 27.23 10.86 -12.20
C ASP A 339 27.85 10.58 -10.84
N TRP A 340 27.22 11.06 -9.79
CA TRP A 340 27.65 10.91 -8.43
C TRP A 340 26.54 10.24 -7.63
N TYR A 341 26.85 9.12 -6.99
CA TYR A 341 25.93 8.42 -6.12
C TYR A 341 26.52 8.26 -4.73
N ARG A 342 25.68 8.40 -3.70
CA ARG A 342 26.05 8.14 -2.31
C ARG A 342 24.99 7.38 -1.57
N ILE A 343 25.37 6.29 -0.94
CA ILE A 343 24.47 5.52 -0.07
C ILE A 343 24.36 6.27 1.25
N ARG A 344 23.12 6.47 1.72
CA ARG A 344 22.87 7.12 3.02
C ARG A 344 23.09 6.15 4.17
N ASP A 345 23.59 6.69 5.27
CA ASP A 345 23.66 5.96 6.53
C ASP A 345 22.26 5.61 7.03
N GLY A 346 22.11 4.39 7.56
CA GLY A 346 20.84 3.94 8.12
C GLY A 346 20.69 2.43 8.13
N PHE A 347 19.50 1.97 8.54
CA PHE A 347 19.19 0.55 8.70
C PHE A 347 19.38 -0.26 7.41
N PHE A 348 19.18 0.36 6.25
CA PHE A 348 19.27 -0.32 4.96
C PHE A 348 20.62 -0.13 4.24
N ARG A 349 21.60 0.56 4.85
CA ARG A 349 22.89 0.88 4.22
C ARG A 349 23.55 -0.34 3.57
N ASP A 350 23.75 -1.41 4.35
CA ASP A 350 24.42 -2.62 3.84
C ASP A 350 23.60 -3.34 2.76
N TRP A 351 22.27 -3.24 2.83
CA TRP A 351 21.39 -3.79 1.81
C TRP A 351 21.49 -3.00 0.51
N THR A 352 21.44 -1.66 0.57
CA THR A 352 21.61 -0.77 -0.58
C THR A 352 22.99 -0.98 -1.21
N LYS A 353 24.04 -1.10 -0.39
CA LYS A 353 25.41 -1.37 -0.85
C LYS A 353 25.52 -2.66 -1.64
N ARG A 354 24.91 -3.75 -1.16
CA ARG A 354 24.85 -5.02 -1.92
C ARG A 354 24.11 -4.89 -3.25
N ARG A 355 23.16 -3.95 -3.36
CA ARG A 355 22.44 -3.71 -4.63
C ARG A 355 23.28 -2.91 -5.62
N TYR A 356 23.94 -1.85 -5.16
CA TYR A 356 24.91 -1.12 -5.97
C TYR A 356 26.05 -2.01 -6.50
N GLN A 357 26.52 -2.94 -5.67
CA GLN A 357 27.61 -3.88 -6.00
C GLN A 357 27.13 -5.16 -6.70
N SER A 358 25.85 -5.25 -7.06
CA SER A 358 25.34 -6.36 -7.86
C SER A 358 25.69 -6.16 -9.33
N GLU A 359 25.67 -7.24 -10.12
CA GLU A 359 25.96 -7.18 -11.56
C GLU A 359 25.09 -6.12 -12.26
N ASP A 360 23.77 -6.15 -12.03
CA ASP A 360 22.84 -5.17 -12.59
C ASP A 360 23.17 -3.73 -12.15
N GLY A 361 23.53 -3.53 -10.88
CA GLY A 361 23.84 -2.20 -10.34
C GLY A 361 25.15 -1.63 -10.88
N MET A 362 26.18 -2.48 -11.01
CA MET A 362 27.46 -2.11 -11.61
C MET A 362 27.30 -1.83 -13.10
N GLU A 363 26.54 -2.66 -13.83
CA GLU A 363 26.26 -2.48 -15.26
C GLU A 363 25.47 -1.20 -15.53
N GLN A 364 24.57 -0.81 -14.61
CA GLN A 364 23.81 0.43 -14.70
C GLN A 364 24.68 1.68 -14.45
N MET A 365 25.70 1.59 -13.58
CA MET A 365 26.61 2.71 -13.30
C MET A 365 27.81 2.76 -14.26
N CYS A 366 28.25 1.63 -14.79
CA CYS A 366 29.45 1.50 -15.62
C CYS A 366 29.27 0.33 -16.58
N ARG A 367 28.74 0.62 -17.76
CA ARG A 367 28.39 -0.43 -18.71
C ARG A 367 29.62 -1.21 -19.20
N GLY A 368 29.54 -2.54 -19.19
CA GLY A 368 30.64 -3.40 -19.62
C GLY A 368 31.89 -3.28 -18.75
N TYR A 369 31.71 -2.99 -17.45
CA TYR A 369 32.81 -2.78 -16.51
C TYR A 369 33.80 -3.96 -16.51
N GLY A 370 35.08 -3.64 -16.63
CA GLY A 370 36.18 -4.60 -16.56
C GLY A 370 36.54 -5.03 -15.12
N GLU A 371 37.71 -5.67 -14.99
CA GLU A 371 38.24 -6.06 -13.67
C GLU A 371 38.56 -4.84 -12.78
N PRO A 372 38.35 -4.95 -11.45
CA PRO A 372 38.63 -3.86 -10.52
C PRO A 372 40.12 -3.50 -10.48
N ILE A 373 40.42 -2.21 -10.64
CA ILE A 373 41.76 -1.64 -10.52
C ILE A 373 41.83 -0.87 -9.21
N LYS A 374 42.64 -1.34 -8.26
CA LYS A 374 42.90 -0.62 -7.01
C LYS A 374 44.05 0.35 -7.20
N THR A 375 43.78 1.65 -7.12
CA THR A 375 44.79 2.71 -7.29
C THR A 375 44.44 3.90 -6.42
N GLN A 376 45.45 4.62 -5.91
CA GLN A 376 45.29 5.84 -5.10
C GLN A 376 44.26 5.75 -3.95
N GLY A 377 44.01 4.57 -3.38
CA GLY A 377 43.03 4.38 -2.31
C GLY A 377 41.56 4.32 -2.76
N VAL A 378 41.30 4.18 -4.06
CA VAL A 378 39.97 3.98 -4.65
C VAL A 378 39.93 2.66 -5.45
N THR A 379 38.73 2.13 -5.65
CA THR A 379 38.50 1.03 -6.60
C THR A 379 37.95 1.61 -7.88
N MET A 380 38.65 1.41 -8.99
CA MET A 380 38.30 1.92 -10.31
C MET A 380 37.86 0.78 -11.22
N TYR A 381 36.80 1.01 -11.99
CA TYR A 381 36.30 0.12 -13.04
C TYR A 381 36.28 0.89 -14.35
N LYS A 382 36.79 0.28 -15.43
CA LYS A 382 36.72 0.86 -16.77
C LYS A 382 35.63 0.15 -17.56
N GLY A 383 34.61 0.89 -17.98
CA GLY A 383 33.54 0.41 -18.85
C GLY A 383 33.78 0.76 -20.31
N GLU A 384 32.71 0.66 -21.11
CA GLU A 384 32.75 0.93 -22.56
C GLU A 384 32.90 2.42 -22.89
N TYR A 385 32.27 3.31 -22.10
CA TYR A 385 32.21 4.76 -22.35
C TYR A 385 32.57 5.60 -21.11
N GLU A 386 32.79 4.94 -19.98
CA GLU A 386 32.82 5.59 -18.68
C GLU A 386 33.74 4.85 -17.70
N VAL A 387 34.24 5.59 -16.72
CA VAL A 387 35.11 5.11 -15.66
C VAL A 387 34.42 5.35 -14.32
N LEU A 388 34.23 4.27 -13.57
CA LEU A 388 33.58 4.29 -12.26
C LEU A 388 34.63 4.23 -11.15
N PHE A 389 34.56 5.19 -10.24
CA PHE A 389 35.39 5.29 -9.03
C PHE A 389 34.55 5.03 -7.80
N ILE A 390 35.03 4.14 -6.93
CA ILE A 390 34.31 3.73 -5.72
C ILE A 390 35.22 3.95 -4.51
N ARG A 391 34.70 4.68 -3.52
CA ARG A 391 35.30 4.79 -2.18
C ARG A 391 34.19 4.71 -1.12
N ASP A 392 34.30 3.69 -0.27
CA ASP A 392 33.34 3.40 0.79
C ASP A 392 31.90 3.26 0.28
N ASP A 393 31.09 4.30 0.42
CA ASP A 393 29.67 4.36 0.08
C ASP A 393 29.37 5.40 -1.02
N THR A 394 30.42 5.96 -1.61
CA THR A 394 30.35 6.95 -2.68
C THR A 394 30.88 6.35 -3.98
N TYR A 395 30.14 6.62 -5.06
CA TYR A 395 30.37 6.10 -6.40
C TYR A 395 30.35 7.29 -7.36
N VAL A 396 31.37 7.42 -8.21
CA VAL A 396 31.49 8.52 -9.16
C VAL A 396 31.77 7.93 -10.53
N CYS A 397 30.87 8.14 -11.48
CA CYS A 397 31.07 7.78 -12.88
C CYS A 397 31.44 9.02 -13.68
N ILE A 398 32.46 8.92 -14.54
CA ILE A 398 32.91 9.98 -15.42
C ILE A 398 33.13 9.41 -16.82
N ASN A 399 32.84 10.14 -17.89
CA ASN A 399 33.16 9.71 -19.26
C ASN A 399 34.65 9.42 -19.44
N ASP A 400 34.97 8.46 -20.33
CA ASP A 400 36.33 7.94 -20.51
C ASP A 400 37.33 8.92 -21.15
N ASP A 401 36.82 9.97 -21.79
CA ASP A 401 37.61 11.11 -22.31
C ASP A 401 38.23 11.97 -21.20
N PHE A 402 37.86 11.75 -19.93
CA PHE A 402 38.39 12.50 -18.81
C PHE A 402 39.87 12.16 -18.52
N LEU A 403 40.74 13.18 -18.52
CA LEU A 403 42.17 13.03 -18.26
C LEU A 403 42.43 12.73 -16.78
N LEU A 404 43.05 11.58 -16.50
CA LEU A 404 43.47 11.15 -15.16
C LEU A 404 44.91 11.59 -14.83
N ASP A 405 45.20 12.87 -15.00
CA ASP A 405 46.42 13.51 -14.52
C ASP A 405 46.32 13.90 -13.03
N ASP A 406 47.33 14.57 -12.48
CA ASP A 406 47.36 14.94 -11.04
C ASP A 406 46.16 15.80 -10.64
N ASP A 407 45.70 16.70 -11.51
CA ASP A 407 44.54 17.56 -11.28
C ASP A 407 43.23 16.76 -11.41
N GLY A 408 43.15 15.84 -12.37
CA GLY A 408 42.02 14.91 -12.52
C GLY A 408 41.85 13.98 -11.31
N TRP A 409 42.93 13.42 -10.79
CA TRP A 409 42.90 12.60 -9.57
C TRP A 409 42.51 13.40 -8.33
N LYS A 410 42.97 14.64 -8.23
CA LYS A 410 42.55 15.56 -7.17
C LYS A 410 41.04 15.81 -7.23
N LEU A 411 40.49 16.08 -8.41
CA LEU A 411 39.05 16.26 -8.62
C LEU A 411 38.26 15.03 -8.18
N ILE A 412 38.68 13.82 -8.59
CA ILE A 412 38.01 12.56 -8.20
C ILE A 412 38.00 12.38 -6.69
N HIS A 413 39.12 12.63 -6.01
CA HIS A 413 39.19 12.51 -4.56
C HIS A 413 38.29 13.49 -3.82
N GLU A 414 38.15 14.70 -4.34
CA GLU A 414 37.25 15.72 -3.82
C GLU A 414 35.78 15.37 -4.10
N LEU A 415 35.44 14.87 -5.29
CA LEU A 415 34.11 14.35 -5.63
C LEU A 415 33.68 13.21 -4.71
N LEU A 416 34.59 12.28 -4.42
CA LEU A 416 34.34 11.18 -3.50
C LEU A 416 34.22 11.63 -2.03
N ASN A 417 34.60 12.87 -1.69
CA ASN A 417 34.51 13.47 -0.35
C ASN A 417 33.33 14.44 -0.21
N LEU A 418 32.67 14.77 -1.33
CA LEU A 418 31.44 15.55 -1.35
C LEU A 418 30.39 14.87 -0.45
#